data_AF-A0A828U6N6-F1
#
_entry.id   AF-A0A828U6N6-F1
#
_cell.length_a   1.000
_cell.length_b   1.000
_cell.length_c   1.000
_cell.angle_alpha   90.00
_cell.angle_beta   90.00
_cell.angle_gamma   90.00
#
_symmetry.space_group_name_H-M   'P 1'
#
loop_
_entity.id
_entity.type
_entity.pdbx_description
1 polymer ?
#
loop_
_entity_poly.entity_id
_entity_poly.type
_entity_poly.pdbx_seq_one_letter_code
_entity_poly.pdbx_strand_id
1 'polypeptide(L)'
;GKQGSLNNNGYIVNAGDSLAIKGFRKDKHTEAAFQFANVADSYAANSAQGDVRNTGVIGVAAFELQGPAKNALPPCSGQAFPADNNGYAPPPCRK
;
A
#
# COMPACT_ATOMS: atom_id res chain seq x y z
N GLY A 1 -6.71 -20.39 8.49
CA GLY A 1 -6.53 -18.97 8.12
C GLY A 1 -7.48 -18.11 8.91
N LYS A 2 -7.09 -16.87 9.21
CA LYS A 2 -7.98 -15.84 9.77
C LYS A 2 -8.77 -15.16 8.66
N GLN A 3 -9.87 -14.50 9.00
CA GLN A 3 -10.60 -13.65 8.06
C GLN A 3 -9.70 -12.50 7.57
N GLY A 4 -9.84 -12.13 6.29
CA GLY A 4 -9.18 -10.97 5.72
C GLY A 4 -9.67 -9.66 6.35
N SER A 5 -8.82 -8.64 6.36
CA SER A 5 -9.16 -7.30 6.84
C SER A 5 -8.51 -6.25 5.94
N LEU A 6 -9.25 -5.18 5.66
CA LEU A 6 -8.73 -4.03 4.90
C LEU A 6 -7.88 -3.10 5.77
N ASN A 7 -7.91 -3.28 7.09
CA ASN A 7 -7.19 -2.44 8.05
C ASN A 7 -5.80 -3.00 8.41
N ASN A 8 -5.36 -4.06 7.72
CA ASN A 8 -4.03 -4.63 7.93
C ASN A 8 -2.97 -3.80 7.19
N ASN A 9 -1.74 -3.83 7.69
CA ASN A 9 -0.59 -3.28 6.98
C ASN A 9 -0.41 -4.01 5.63
N GLY A 10 -0.05 -3.26 4.59
CA GLY A 10 0.16 -3.76 3.24
C GLY A 10 1.53 -3.41 2.67
N TYR A 11 1.64 -3.54 1.35
CA TYR A 11 2.85 -3.22 0.59
C TYR A 11 2.55 -2.10 -0.41
N ILE A 12 3.53 -1.26 -0.70
CA ILE A 12 3.47 -0.28 -1.79
C ILE A 12 4.22 -0.86 -2.99
N VAL A 13 3.58 -0.86 -4.16
CA VAL A 13 4.16 -1.33 -5.43
C VAL A 13 4.11 -0.17 -6.42
N ASN A 14 5.25 0.21 -7.01
CA ASN A 14 5.26 1.30 -8.00
C ASN A 14 4.74 0.81 -9.35
N ALA A 15 4.43 1.76 -10.24
CA ALA A 15 4.00 1.46 -11.60
C ALA A 15 5.09 0.67 -12.35
N GLY A 16 4.72 -0.47 -12.93
CA GLY A 16 5.63 -1.35 -13.66
C GLY A 16 6.45 -2.31 -12.79
N ASP A 17 6.41 -2.16 -11.46
CA ASP A 17 7.08 -3.07 -10.53
C ASP A 17 6.27 -4.35 -10.29
N SER A 18 6.95 -5.39 -9.80
CA SER A 18 6.34 -6.64 -9.38
C SER A 18 6.77 -7.01 -7.97
N LEU A 19 5.83 -7.50 -7.16
CA LEU A 19 6.08 -7.96 -5.80
C LEU A 19 5.80 -9.47 -5.68
N ALA A 20 6.79 -10.23 -5.21
CA ALA A 20 6.64 -11.65 -4.91
C ALA A 20 6.49 -11.88 -3.40
N ILE A 21 5.31 -12.36 -2.99
CA ILE A 21 5.01 -12.68 -1.58
C ILE A 21 5.25 -14.18 -1.35
N LYS A 22 6.36 -14.53 -0.70
CA LYS A 22 6.75 -15.93 -0.45
C LYS A 22 6.13 -16.53 0.82
N GLY A 23 5.49 -15.70 1.64
CA GLY A 23 4.96 -16.10 2.94
C GLY A 23 4.20 -14.97 3.62
N PHE A 24 3.82 -15.20 4.88
CA PHE A 24 3.13 -14.21 5.70
C PHE A 24 3.75 -14.13 7.10
N ARG A 25 3.70 -12.94 7.70
CA ARG A 25 4.16 -12.71 9.07
C ARG A 25 3.15 -13.23 10.08
N LYS A 26 3.63 -14.01 11.05
CA LYS A 26 2.86 -14.39 12.24
C LYS A 26 2.98 -13.33 13.33
N ASP A 27 4.15 -12.71 13.43
CA ASP A 27 4.49 -11.64 14.35
C ASP A 27 5.66 -10.80 13.78
N LYS A 28 6.31 -9.95 14.61
CA LYS A 28 7.40 -9.07 14.19
C LYS A 28 8.69 -9.80 13.79
N HIS A 29 8.86 -11.05 14.21
CA HIS A 29 10.10 -11.82 14.06
C HIS A 29 9.89 -13.16 13.33
N THR A 30 8.66 -13.63 13.23
CA THR A 30 8.33 -14.94 12.66
C THR A 30 7.57 -14.80 11.34
N GLU A 31 8.13 -15.40 10.30
CA GLU A 31 7.52 -15.52 8.97
C GLU A 31 7.22 -16.99 8.66
N ALA A 32 6.06 -17.25 8.07
CA ALA A 32 5.66 -18.57 7.58
C ALA A 32 5.68 -18.57 6.05
N ALA A 33 6.39 -19.51 5.45
CA ALA A 33 6.42 -19.66 3.99
C ALA A 33 5.15 -20.32 3.46
N PHE A 34 4.73 -19.96 2.25
CA PHE A 34 3.71 -20.71 1.52
C PHE A 34 4.33 -21.98 0.94
N GLN A 35 3.79 -23.13 1.35
CA GLN A 35 4.26 -24.44 0.92
C GLN A 35 3.05 -25.34 0.65
N PHE A 36 3.21 -26.28 -0.29
CA PHE A 36 2.22 -27.33 -0.49
C PHE A 36 2.35 -28.38 0.60
N ALA A 37 1.21 -28.83 1.11
CA ALA A 37 1.10 -29.88 2.13
C ALA A 37 -0.27 -30.55 2.01
N ASN A 38 -0.44 -31.70 2.69
CA ASN A 38 -1.77 -32.28 2.85
C ASN A 38 -2.67 -31.35 3.66
N VAL A 39 -3.99 -31.45 3.48
CA VAL A 39 -4.95 -30.60 4.20
C VAL A 39 -4.82 -30.77 5.72
N ALA A 40 -4.60 -32.00 6.20
CA ALA A 40 -4.40 -32.29 7.62
C ALA A 40 -3.12 -31.63 8.20
N ASP A 41 -2.09 -31.47 7.37
CA ASP A 41 -0.81 -30.85 7.75
C ASP A 41 -0.80 -29.34 7.46
N SER A 42 -1.90 -28.80 6.92
CA SER A 42 -1.97 -27.40 6.54
C SER A 42 -1.86 -26.47 7.75
N TYR A 43 -1.38 -25.25 7.51
CA TYR A 43 -1.39 -24.19 8.52
C TYR A 43 -2.80 -23.92 9.06
N ALA A 44 -3.84 -24.08 8.22
CA ALA A 44 -5.22 -23.86 8.64
C ALA A 44 -5.74 -24.96 9.58
N ALA A 45 -5.31 -26.22 9.40
CA ALA A 45 -5.61 -27.32 10.31
C ALA A 45 -4.88 -27.20 11.65
N ASN A 46 -3.67 -26.62 11.63
CA ASN A 46 -2.76 -26.56 12.78
C ASN A 46 -2.71 -25.16 13.43
N SER A 47 -3.78 -24.37 13.30
CA SER A 47 -3.88 -23.03 13.88
C SER A 47 -5.21 -22.86 14.60
N ALA A 48 -5.17 -22.32 15.83
CA ALA A 48 -6.36 -22.11 16.66
C ALA A 48 -7.42 -21.19 16.02
N GLN A 49 -7.03 -20.35 15.05
CA GLN A 49 -7.95 -19.48 14.31
C GLN A 49 -8.13 -19.91 12.86
N GLY A 50 -7.78 -21.16 12.52
CA GLY A 50 -7.86 -21.68 11.17
C GLY A 50 -9.07 -22.57 10.91
N ASP A 51 -9.54 -22.54 9.66
CA ASP A 51 -10.57 -23.45 9.15
C ASP A 51 -9.99 -24.20 7.94
N VAL A 52 -10.01 -25.54 8.02
CA VAL A 52 -9.52 -26.43 6.95
C VAL A 52 -10.24 -26.24 5.62
N ARG A 53 -11.48 -25.74 5.64
CA ARG A 53 -12.25 -25.42 4.42
C ARG A 53 -11.65 -24.25 3.63
N ASN A 54 -10.82 -23.44 4.28
CA ASN A 54 -10.13 -22.30 3.69
C ASN A 54 -8.65 -22.58 3.40
N THR A 55 -8.26 -23.86 3.32
CA THR A 55 -6.88 -24.25 2.99
C THR A 55 -6.51 -23.79 1.58
N GLY A 56 -5.35 -23.15 1.44
CA GLY A 56 -4.84 -22.68 0.14
C GLY A 56 -5.51 -21.41 -0.40
N VAL A 57 -6.48 -20.83 0.30
CA VAL A 57 -7.13 -19.58 -0.12
C VAL A 57 -6.31 -18.37 0.33
N ILE A 58 -6.02 -17.46 -0.62
CA ILE A 58 -5.34 -16.19 -0.37
C ILE A 58 -6.25 -15.06 -0.87
N GLY A 59 -6.64 -14.16 0.03
CA GLY A 59 -7.36 -12.94 -0.31
C GLY A 59 -6.40 -11.75 -0.46
N VAL A 60 -6.59 -10.96 -1.52
CA VAL A 60 -5.81 -9.74 -1.78
C VAL A 60 -6.78 -8.58 -2.04
N ALA A 61 -6.45 -7.42 -1.49
CA ALA A 61 -7.12 -6.16 -1.80
C ALA A 61 -6.06 -5.16 -2.29
N ALA A 62 -6.36 -4.46 -3.38
CA ALA A 62 -5.49 -3.45 -3.98
C ALA A 62 -6.19 -2.10 -3.91
N PHE A 63 -5.43 -1.06 -3.57
CA PHE A 63 -5.91 0.31 -3.41
C PHE A 63 -4.94 1.26 -4.11
N GLU A 64 -5.46 2.39 -4.58
CA GLU A 64 -4.59 3.48 -5.00
C GLU A 64 -3.91 4.11 -3.78
N LEU A 65 -2.60 4.35 -3.89
CA LEU A 65 -1.86 5.02 -2.84
C LEU A 65 -2.24 6.51 -2.83
N GLN A 66 -2.85 6.97 -1.76
CA GLN A 66 -2.98 8.40 -1.50
C GLN A 66 -1.60 8.95 -1.13
N GLY A 67 -0.91 9.49 -2.14
CA GLY A 67 0.34 10.22 -1.94
C GLY A 67 0.11 11.50 -1.11
N PRO A 68 1.20 12.14 -0.63
CA PRO A 68 1.09 13.46 -0.04
C PRO A 68 0.31 14.36 -0.99
N ALA A 69 -0.66 15.12 -0.46
CA ALA A 69 -1.39 16.10 -1.25
C ALA A 69 -0.34 16.91 -2.01
N LYS A 70 -0.36 16.84 -3.34
CA LYS A 70 0.44 17.78 -4.13
C LYS A 70 -0.11 19.13 -3.71
N ASN A 71 0.67 19.91 -2.95
CA ASN A 71 0.33 21.29 -2.65
C ASN A 71 0.07 21.92 -4.02
N ALA A 72 -1.22 22.08 -4.36
CA ALA A 72 -1.58 22.59 -5.65
C ALA A 72 -1.05 24.02 -5.66
N LEU A 73 -0.07 24.28 -6.54
CA LEU A 73 0.44 25.63 -6.70
C LEU A 73 -0.76 26.55 -6.98
N PRO A 74 -0.82 27.73 -6.35
CA PRO A 74 -1.93 28.65 -6.57
C PRO A 74 -2.05 28.98 -8.07
N PRO A 75 -3.26 29.34 -8.56
CA PRO A 75 -3.44 29.75 -9.94
C PRO A 75 -2.56 30.97 -10.23
N CYS A 76 -1.89 30.99 -11.39
CA CYS A 76 -1.06 32.11 -11.78
C CYS A 76 -1.90 33.40 -11.88
N SER A 77 -1.55 34.43 -11.12
CA SER A 77 -2.02 35.78 -11.41
C SER A 77 -1.05 36.44 -12.39
N GLY A 78 -1.58 37.01 -13.47
CA GLY A 78 -0.78 37.69 -14.48
C GLY A 78 -0.35 39.07 -13.99
N GLN A 79 0.70 39.17 -13.16
CA GLN A 79 1.31 40.44 -12.84
C GLN A 79 2.43 40.73 -13.84
N ALA A 80 2.18 41.62 -14.81
CA ALA A 80 3.14 41.96 -15.86
C ALA A 80 4.39 42.72 -15.32
N PHE A 81 4.27 43.38 -14.16
CA PHE A 81 5.33 44.20 -13.56
C PHE A 81 5.52 43.85 -12.06
N PRO A 82 6.39 42.88 -11.73
CA PRO A 82 6.67 42.47 -10.34
C PRO A 82 7.49 43.51 -9.56
N ALA A 83 8.18 44.40 -10.27
CA ALA A 83 9.01 45.44 -9.68
C ALA A 83 8.21 46.49 -8.88
N ASP A 84 6.94 46.71 -9.25
CA ASP A 84 6.11 47.79 -8.70
C ASP A 84 5.65 47.54 -7.25
N ASN A 85 5.69 46.30 -6.76
CA ASN A 85 5.06 45.89 -5.50
C ASN A 85 5.98 45.16 -4.51
N ASN A 86 7.30 45.07 -4.76
CA ASN A 86 8.40 44.69 -3.83
C ASN A 86 9.63 44.05 -4.52
N GLY A 87 9.73 44.04 -5.85
CA GLY A 87 10.99 43.77 -6.55
C GLY A 87 11.42 42.30 -6.69
N TYR A 88 10.60 41.34 -6.25
CA TYR A 88 10.92 39.91 -6.36
C TYR A 88 9.98 39.17 -7.32
N ALA A 89 10.51 38.11 -7.94
CA ALA A 89 9.72 37.21 -8.77
C ALA A 89 8.67 36.46 -7.93
N PRO A 90 7.45 36.26 -8.46
CA PRO A 90 6.41 35.51 -7.74
C PRO A 90 6.83 34.03 -7.55
N PRO A 91 6.37 33.37 -6.48
CA PRO A 91 6.59 31.94 -6.29
C PRO A 91 5.96 31.11 -7.44
N PRO A 92 6.41 29.86 -7.64
CA PRO A 92 5.87 28.98 -8.68
C PRO A 92 4.34 28.85 -8.59
N CYS A 93 3.66 28.92 -9.73
CA CYS A 93 2.20 28.85 -9.84
C CYS A 93 1.78 27.82 -10.90
N ARG A 94 0.51 27.39 -10.88
CA ARG A 94 -0.05 26.48 -11.90
C ARG A 94 -0.76 27.30 -12.99
N LYS A 95 -0.43 27.06 -14.26
CA LYS A 95 -1.16 27.61 -15.42
C LYS A 95 -2.54 26.97 -15.57
#